data_AF-A0A963MHV4-F1
#
_entry.id   AF-A0A963MHV4-F1
#
_cell.length_a   1.000
_cell.length_b   1.000
_cell.length_c   1.000
_cell.angle_alpha   90.00
_cell.angle_beta   90.00
_cell.angle_gamma   90.00
#
_symmetry.space_group_name_H-M   'P 1'
#
loop_
_entity.id
_entity.type
_entity.pdbx_description
1 polymer ?
#
loop_
_entity_poly.entity_id
_entity_poly.type
_entity_poly.pdbx_seq_one_letter_code
_entity_poly.pdbx_strand_id
1 'polypeptide(L)'
;TKAWAAHGLAQPAAIGWQRTIDGGWVCEVWQSAYGHRANKATWLYYCGTNPPFELRWERPEGTHQIGFPDQRGKAANKPSLGKREANATPIEFRDELLRLAMMAHNVL
;
A
#
# COMPACT_ATOMS: atom_id res chain seq x y z
N THR A 1 7.77 -10.56 1.93
CA THR A 1 7.55 -10.61 0.48
C THR A 1 7.11 -11.99 -0.05
N LYS A 2 6.84 -13.00 0.80
CA LYS A 2 6.47 -14.35 0.33
C LYS A 2 4.98 -14.58 0.08
N ALA A 3 4.11 -13.77 0.68
CA ALA A 3 2.67 -14.03 0.67
C ALA A 3 2.07 -14.05 -0.74
N TRP A 4 2.38 -13.06 -1.59
CA TRP A 4 1.78 -12.97 -2.93
C TRP A 4 2.14 -14.16 -3.82
N ALA A 5 3.43 -14.50 -3.89
CA ALA A 5 3.87 -15.69 -4.63
C ALA A 5 3.27 -16.99 -4.06
N ALA A 6 3.17 -17.11 -2.73
CA ALA A 6 2.58 -18.29 -2.09
C ALA A 6 1.07 -18.45 -2.37
N HIS A 7 0.37 -17.36 -2.70
CA HIS A 7 -1.05 -17.35 -3.04
C HIS A 7 -1.32 -17.18 -4.55
N GLY A 8 -0.29 -17.25 -5.40
CA GLY A 8 -0.44 -17.11 -6.84
C GLY A 8 -0.89 -15.71 -7.31
N LEU A 9 -0.73 -14.68 -6.48
CA LEU A 9 -1.12 -13.31 -6.81
C LEU A 9 -0.05 -12.65 -7.69
N ALA A 10 -0.47 -12.00 -8.77
CA ALA A 10 0.40 -11.26 -9.68
C ALA A 10 1.02 -10.05 -8.97
N GLN A 11 2.32 -9.80 -9.12
CA GLN A 11 2.96 -8.65 -8.49
C GLN A 11 2.60 -7.35 -9.26
N PRO A 12 2.34 -6.22 -8.56
CA PRO A 12 2.17 -4.95 -9.25
C PRO A 12 3.47 -4.52 -9.94
N ALA A 13 3.35 -4.03 -11.17
CA ALA A 13 4.45 -3.64 -12.06
C ALA A 13 4.39 -2.17 -12.51
N ALA A 14 3.30 -1.45 -12.19
CA ALA A 14 3.13 -0.04 -12.55
C ALA A 14 2.42 0.75 -11.44
N ILE A 15 2.33 2.07 -11.62
CA ILE A 15 1.50 2.95 -10.80
C ILE A 15 0.03 2.78 -11.24
N GLY A 16 -0.87 2.77 -10.28
CA GLY A 16 -2.30 2.57 -10.54
C GLY A 16 -2.73 1.11 -10.47
N TRP A 17 -4.02 0.89 -10.74
CA TRP A 17 -4.60 -0.45 -10.80
C TRP A 17 -4.19 -1.19 -12.07
N GLN A 18 -3.85 -2.46 -11.91
CA GLN A 18 -3.53 -3.37 -13.01
C GLN A 18 -4.45 -4.57 -12.95
N ARG A 19 -5.15 -4.85 -14.05
CA ARG A 19 -6.04 -5.99 -14.14
C ARG A 19 -5.25 -7.29 -14.20
N THR A 20 -5.68 -8.29 -13.46
CA THR A 20 -5.04 -9.61 -13.40
C THR A 20 -5.84 -10.65 -14.19
N ILE A 21 -5.19 -11.77 -14.53
CA ILE A 21 -5.77 -12.83 -15.38
C ILE A 21 -6.92 -13.59 -14.69
N ASP A 22 -6.95 -13.59 -13.36
CA ASP A 22 -7.99 -14.18 -12.51
C ASP A 22 -9.21 -13.24 -12.35
N GLY A 23 -9.22 -12.11 -13.05
CA GLY A 23 -10.32 -11.14 -13.05
C GLY A 23 -10.25 -10.07 -11.96
N GLY A 24 -9.27 -10.15 -11.06
CA GLY A 24 -9.01 -9.16 -10.02
C GLY A 24 -8.20 -7.94 -10.51
N TRP A 25 -7.77 -7.13 -9.54
CA TRP A 25 -6.90 -5.98 -9.75
C TRP A 25 -5.79 -5.96 -8.70
N VAL A 26 -4.59 -5.52 -9.10
CA VAL A 26 -3.45 -5.34 -8.20
C VAL A 26 -2.88 -3.92 -8.32
N CYS A 27 -2.35 -3.38 -7.24
CA CYS A 27 -1.59 -2.13 -7.27
C CYS A 27 -0.54 -2.08 -6.15
N GLU A 28 0.41 -1.15 -6.28
CA GLU A 28 1.23 -0.67 -5.17
C GLU A 28 0.82 0.75 -4.79
N VAL A 29 0.49 0.95 -3.52
CA VAL A 29 0.15 2.26 -2.94
C VAL A 29 1.11 2.60 -1.80
N TRP A 30 1.51 3.87 -1.73
CA TRP A 30 2.38 4.35 -0.67
C TRP A 30 1.54 4.98 0.44
N GLN A 31 1.57 4.40 1.64
CA GLN A 31 0.78 4.94 2.76
C GLN A 31 1.23 6.35 3.19
N SER A 32 2.39 6.83 2.73
CA SER A 32 2.82 8.22 2.93
C SER A 32 1.94 9.23 2.20
N ALA A 33 1.28 8.85 1.10
CA ALA A 33 0.24 9.66 0.45
C ALA A 33 -1.02 9.85 1.32
N TYR A 34 -1.11 9.09 2.41
CA TYR A 34 -2.22 9.07 3.37
C TYR A 34 -1.78 9.43 4.79
N GLY A 35 -0.59 9.99 4.96
CA GLY A 35 -0.10 10.50 6.25
C GLY A 35 0.82 9.55 7.03
N HIS A 36 1.21 8.39 6.49
CA HIS A 36 2.24 7.58 7.13
C HIS A 36 3.62 8.26 7.00
N ARG A 37 4.38 8.40 8.09
CA ARG A 37 5.66 9.14 8.07
C ARG A 37 6.81 8.40 7.41
N ALA A 38 6.68 7.10 7.16
CA ALA A 38 7.65 6.30 6.41
C ALA A 38 7.09 5.83 5.06
N ASN A 39 7.98 5.50 4.11
CA ASN A 39 7.68 4.90 2.81
C ASN A 39 7.17 3.46 2.94
N LYS A 40 5.97 3.29 3.49
CA LYS A 40 5.33 1.99 3.67
C LYS A 40 4.57 1.62 2.39
N ALA A 41 5.32 1.17 1.38
CA ALA A 41 4.75 0.61 0.15
C ALA A 41 3.89 -0.62 0.49
N THR A 42 2.65 -0.61 0.03
CA THR A 42 1.65 -1.63 0.32
C THR A 42 1.08 -2.15 -0.99
N TRP A 43 1.10 -3.45 -1.18
CA TRP A 43 0.43 -4.08 -2.32
C TRP A 43 -0.99 -4.44 -1.93
N LEU A 44 -1.94 -4.09 -2.81
CA LEU A 44 -3.36 -4.41 -2.64
C LEU A 44 -3.81 -5.32 -3.77
N TYR A 45 -4.54 -6.37 -3.42
CA TYR A 45 -5.34 -7.14 -4.35
C TYR A 45 -6.81 -6.82 -4.11
N TYR A 46 -7.53 -6.45 -5.15
CA TYR A 46 -8.94 -6.12 -5.12
C TYR A 46 -9.72 -7.11 -5.98
N CYS A 47 -10.77 -7.70 -5.38
CA CYS A 47 -11.71 -8.58 -6.06
C CYS A 47 -13.13 -8.06 -5.80
N GLY A 48 -13.87 -7.79 -6.87
CA GLY A 48 -15.22 -7.24 -6.81
C GLY A 48 -15.86 -7.24 -8.20
N THR A 49 -17.17 -6.99 -8.25
CA THR A 49 -17.94 -6.98 -9.51
C THR A 49 -17.73 -5.69 -10.31
N ASN A 50 -17.34 -4.61 -9.64
CA ASN A 50 -17.07 -3.31 -10.26
C ASN A 50 -15.58 -3.02 -10.27
N PRO A 51 -15.06 -2.27 -11.27
CA PRO A 51 -13.69 -1.76 -11.23
C PRO A 51 -13.44 -0.93 -9.96
N PRO A 52 -12.26 -1.04 -9.33
CA PRO A 52 -11.92 -0.19 -8.19
C PRO A 52 -11.79 1.27 -8.65
N PHE A 53 -12.07 2.21 -7.75
CA PHE A 53 -11.78 3.62 -7.99
C PHE A 53 -10.29 3.93 -7.78
N GLU A 54 -9.81 5.03 -8.35
CA GLU A 54 -8.41 5.47 -8.24
C GLU A 54 -8.05 5.84 -6.79
N LEU A 55 -6.89 5.38 -6.33
CA LEU A 55 -6.29 5.80 -5.07
C LEU A 55 -5.38 7.01 -5.28
N ARG A 56 -4.80 7.53 -4.20
CA ARG A 56 -3.70 8.51 -4.25
C ARG A 56 -2.42 7.79 -4.64
N TRP A 57 -1.95 8.06 -5.85
CA TRP A 57 -0.81 7.38 -6.45
C TRP A 57 0.53 8.07 -6.22
N GLU A 58 0.50 9.25 -5.59
CA GLU A 58 1.68 9.99 -5.21
C GLU A 58 2.57 9.13 -4.31
N ARG A 59 3.87 9.31 -4.45
CA ARG A 59 4.88 8.60 -3.65
C ARG A 59 5.71 9.61 -2.87
N PRO A 60 5.07 10.41 -1.98
CA PRO A 60 5.80 11.39 -1.21
C PRO A 60 6.83 10.68 -0.33
N GLU A 61 8.02 11.24 -0.29
CA GLU A 61 9.10 10.68 0.50
C GLU A 61 8.81 10.85 2.00
N GLY A 62 8.74 9.75 2.71
CA GLY A 62 8.53 9.70 4.15
C GLY A 62 9.68 10.36 4.89
N THR A 63 9.35 11.09 5.94
CA THR A 63 10.32 11.75 6.83
C THR A 63 11.00 10.78 7.79
N HIS A 64 10.49 9.55 7.93
CA HIS A 64 10.94 8.53 8.87
C HIS A 64 11.21 7.20 8.16
N GLN A 65 11.91 6.30 8.84
CA GLN A 65 12.15 4.94 8.36
C GLN A 65 11.57 3.89 9.32
N ILE A 66 11.27 2.72 8.76
CA ILE A 66 10.88 1.52 9.52
C ILE A 66 12.08 0.59 9.56
N GLY A 67 12.46 0.12 10.75
CA GLY A 67 13.54 -0.83 10.92
C GLY A 67 14.90 -0.17 11.15
N PHE A 68 15.95 -0.86 10.69
CA PHE A 68 17.33 -0.55 11.04
C PHE A 68 17.91 0.59 10.19
N PRO A 69 18.91 1.31 10.72
CA PRO A 69 19.56 2.40 10.02
C PRO A 69 20.19 1.92 8.69
N ASP A 70 20.15 2.79 7.68
CA ASP A 70 20.86 2.65 6.43
C ASP A 70 22.36 2.41 6.69
N GLN A 71 22.88 1.37 6.06
CA GLN A 71 24.28 0.95 6.12
C GLN A 71 25.21 1.91 5.35
N ARG A 72 24.65 2.80 4.51
CA ARG A 72 25.38 3.82 3.74
C ARG A 72 25.87 5.00 4.59
N GLY A 73 25.51 5.05 5.88
CA GLY A 73 26.08 5.97 6.87
C GLY A 73 25.07 6.86 7.60
N LYS A 74 25.47 7.42 8.75
CA LYS A 74 24.59 8.16 9.67
C LYS A 74 23.89 9.37 9.03
N ALA A 75 24.50 10.03 8.05
CA ALA A 75 23.94 11.22 7.41
C ALA A 75 22.71 10.91 6.52
N ALA A 76 22.59 9.67 6.03
CA ALA A 76 21.45 9.23 5.22
C ALA A 76 20.28 8.69 6.08
N ASN A 77 20.46 8.61 7.41
CA ASN A 77 19.47 8.00 8.29
C ASN A 77 18.36 8.97 8.67
N LYS A 78 17.13 8.58 8.32
CA LYS A 78 15.93 9.20 8.86
C LYS A 78 15.70 8.72 10.30
N PRO A 79 14.97 9.49 11.13
CA PRO A 79 14.56 8.98 12.44
C PRO A 79 13.71 7.71 12.28
N SER A 80 13.97 6.71 13.13
CA SER A 80 13.23 5.44 13.09
C SER A 80 11.90 5.56 13.82
N LEU A 81 10.83 5.00 13.24
CA LEU A 81 9.53 4.91 13.89
C LEU A 81 9.54 3.88 15.02
N GLY A 82 8.80 4.17 16.09
CA GLY A 82 8.46 3.18 17.09
C GLY A 82 7.54 2.08 16.53
N LYS A 83 7.58 0.89 17.15
CA LYS A 83 6.82 -0.30 16.69
C LYS A 83 5.32 -0.01 16.46
N ARG A 84 4.70 0.75 17.36
CA ARG A 84 3.27 1.10 17.27
C ARG A 84 2.95 1.88 16.00
N GLU A 85 3.73 2.91 15.71
CA GLU A 85 3.52 3.77 14.54
C GLU A 85 3.87 3.03 13.25
N ALA A 86 4.99 2.30 13.23
CA ALA A 86 5.38 1.48 12.07
C ALA A 86 4.28 0.47 11.66
N ASN A 87 3.57 -0.10 12.62
CA ASN A 87 2.48 -1.05 12.39
C ASN A 87 1.15 -0.38 12.04
N ALA A 88 0.97 0.89 12.38
CA ALA A 88 -0.30 1.58 12.16
C ALA A 88 -0.63 1.73 10.67
N THR A 89 -1.93 1.75 10.40
CA THR A 89 -2.51 2.17 9.12
C THR A 89 -3.05 3.58 9.34
N PRO A 90 -2.68 4.58 8.51
CA PRO A 90 -3.25 5.91 8.63
C PRO A 90 -4.77 5.89 8.51
N ILE A 91 -5.44 6.80 9.21
CA ILE A 91 -6.92 6.90 9.20
C ILE A 91 -7.44 7.09 7.78
N GLU A 92 -6.83 7.97 6.99
CA GLU A 92 -7.26 8.22 5.61
C GLU A 92 -7.11 6.96 4.74
N PHE A 93 -6.03 6.19 4.90
CA PHE A 93 -5.84 4.97 4.12
C PHE A 93 -6.82 3.87 4.55
N ARG A 94 -7.10 3.74 5.85
CA ARG A 94 -8.14 2.84 6.37
C ARG A 94 -9.48 3.12 5.72
N ASP A 95 -9.86 4.39 5.63
CA ASP A 95 -11.18 4.79 5.10
C ASP A 95 -11.31 4.45 3.60
N GLU A 96 -10.23 4.59 2.81
CA GLU A 96 -10.23 4.12 1.42
C GLU A 96 -10.30 2.58 1.30
N LEU A 97 -9.63 1.83 2.17
CA LEU A 97 -9.75 0.36 2.19
C LEU A 97 -11.17 -0.10 2.51
N LEU A 98 -11.84 0.56 3.45
CA LEU A 98 -13.24 0.30 3.77
C LEU A 98 -14.15 0.64 2.58
N ARG A 99 -13.91 1.77 1.92
CA ARG A 99 -14.65 2.18 0.73
C ARG A 99 -14.48 1.18 -0.43
N LEU A 100 -13.26 0.70 -0.68
CA LEU A 100 -13.00 -0.36 -1.66
C LEU A 100 -13.81 -1.62 -1.33
N ALA A 101 -13.79 -2.06 -0.06
CA ALA A 101 -14.54 -3.24 0.37
C ALA A 101 -16.07 -3.07 0.21
N MET A 102 -16.61 -1.89 0.52
CA MET A 102 -18.03 -1.59 0.34
C MET A 102 -18.45 -1.59 -1.14
N MET A 103 -17.56 -1.18 -2.06
CA MET A 103 -17.85 -1.16 -3.50
C MET A 103 -17.71 -2.52 -4.17
N ALA A 104 -16.99 -3.47 -3.55
CA ALA A 104 -16.69 -4.78 -4.12
C ALA A 104 -17.93 -5.66 -4.36
N HIS A 105 -19.01 -5.49 -3.59
CA HIS A 105 -20.17 -6.37 -3.61
C HIS A 105 -21.52 -5.67 -3.82
N ASN A 106 -21.53 -4.43 -4.29
CA ASN A 106 -22.79 -3.78 -4.66
C ASN A 106 -23.29 -4.36 -5.99
N VAL A 107 -24.02 -5.47 -5.88
CA VAL A 107 -25.03 -5.90 -6.86
C VAL A 107 -26.09 -4.80 -6.86
N LEU A 108 -26.27 -4.13 -8.01
CA LEU A 108 -27.44 -3.28 -8.24
C LEU A 108 -28.71 -4.13 -8.32
#